data_AF-A0A5P0YZG6-F1
#
_entry.id   AF-A0A5P0YZG6-F1
#
_cell.length_a   1.000
_cell.length_b   1.000
_cell.length_c   1.000
_cell.angle_alpha   90.00
_cell.angle_beta   90.00
_cell.angle_gamma   90.00
#
_symmetry.space_group_name_H-M   'P 1'
#
loop_
_entity.id
_entity.type
_entity.pdbx_description
1 polymer ?
#
loop_
_entity_poly.entity_id
_entity_poly.type
_entity_poly.pdbx_seq_one_letter_code
_entity_poly.pdbx_strand_id
1 'polypeptide(L)'
;MLELDVWTNGFGSGWRVSHNAPLWNDNNCVGAATPDGLRSGARDRPLDGCLADLRTWSDANPGHRPILLKFEMKDGFNAVGGRGPAAFDALVAARLGQKVYRPAELAAGHRDLDEAVRAKGWPSRSELAGRFLIHLIPGTVEEGNPFDTLWTDREYATHLRDLAAGGRLDSATAFPAVHHAEAGDPRVRRYSDASLRPWFVVFDGDASAYRDGSIDTRWYMERGYLLVMTSAHRVPPAIDGRNPTEAQALERVGLLAAAGASVVSADWVGLPSVLATVVPRGG
;
A
#
# COMPACT_ATOMS: atom_id res chain seq x y z
N MET A 1 -1.90 0.69 8.96
CA MET A 1 -1.58 1.16 7.61
C MET A 1 -1.80 2.66 7.57
N LEU A 2 -1.05 3.39 6.74
CA LEU A 2 -1.31 4.79 6.41
C LEU A 2 -1.49 4.90 4.90
N GLU A 3 -2.43 5.71 4.45
CA GLU A 3 -2.77 5.88 3.03
C GLU A 3 -2.47 7.30 2.57
N LEU A 4 -1.93 7.42 1.36
CA LEU A 4 -1.55 8.67 0.72
C LEU A 4 -2.04 8.70 -0.72
N ASP A 5 -2.76 9.77 -1.06
CA ASP A 5 -3.19 10.06 -2.42
C ASP A 5 -2.11 10.85 -3.15
N VAL A 6 -1.53 10.25 -4.20
CA VAL A 6 -0.38 10.81 -4.93
C VAL A 6 -0.77 11.15 -6.35
N TRP A 7 -0.36 12.34 -6.80
CA TRP A 7 -0.57 12.80 -8.18
C TRP A 7 0.76 13.02 -8.91
N THR A 8 0.77 12.69 -10.21
CA THR A 8 1.91 12.74 -11.13
C THR A 8 1.73 13.72 -12.30
N ASN A 9 0.59 14.42 -12.35
CA ASN A 9 0.21 15.41 -13.35
C ASN A 9 1.35 16.28 -13.90
N GLY A 10 1.28 16.59 -15.20
CA GLY A 10 2.36 17.15 -16.02
C GLY A 10 2.90 18.55 -15.67
N PHE A 11 2.22 19.32 -14.80
CA PHE A 11 2.67 20.67 -14.43
C PHE A 11 3.59 20.64 -13.22
N GLY A 12 4.74 21.31 -13.29
CA GLY A 12 5.70 21.43 -12.19
C GLY A 12 6.53 20.16 -11.92
N SER A 13 7.41 20.25 -10.92
CA SER A 13 8.27 19.15 -10.47
C SER A 13 7.69 18.44 -9.24
N GLY A 14 8.13 17.19 -9.03
CA GLY A 14 7.77 16.40 -7.85
C GLY A 14 6.40 15.72 -7.94
N TRP A 15 6.03 15.04 -6.85
CA TRP A 15 4.79 14.29 -6.70
C TRP A 15 3.92 14.99 -5.66
N ARG A 16 2.66 15.27 -6.00
CA ARG A 16 1.76 15.97 -5.09
C ARG A 16 1.05 14.99 -4.18
N VAL A 17 0.70 15.44 -2.98
CA VAL A 17 -0.12 14.67 -2.04
C VAL A 17 -1.39 15.44 -1.72
N SER A 18 -2.53 14.93 -2.16
CA SER A 18 -3.85 15.53 -1.93
C SER A 18 -4.98 14.56 -2.29
N HIS A 19 -6.09 14.61 -1.57
CA HIS A 19 -7.29 13.84 -1.89
C HIS A 19 -8.03 14.35 -3.13
N ASN A 20 -8.20 15.67 -3.26
CA ASN A 20 -9.06 16.30 -4.29
C ASN A 20 -8.38 17.40 -5.10
N ALA A 21 -7.16 17.83 -4.74
CA ALA A 21 -6.48 18.94 -5.38
C ALA A 21 -5.35 18.45 -6.31
N PRO A 22 -5.62 18.19 -7.61
CA PRO A 22 -4.63 17.65 -8.53
C PRO A 22 -3.45 18.59 -8.81
N LEU A 23 -3.56 19.89 -8.47
CA LEU A 23 -2.61 20.93 -8.85
C LEU A 23 -1.75 21.45 -7.68
N TRP A 24 -2.12 21.18 -6.42
CA TRP A 24 -1.35 21.57 -5.25
C TRP A 24 -1.36 20.48 -4.17
N ASN A 25 -0.49 20.63 -3.17
CA ASN A 25 -0.48 19.76 -2.00
C ASN A 25 -1.55 20.23 -1.01
N ASP A 26 -2.31 19.29 -0.45
CA ASP A 26 -3.25 19.53 0.65
C ASP A 26 -3.15 18.34 1.59
N ASN A 27 -2.26 18.45 2.57
CA ASN A 27 -1.89 17.35 3.43
C ASN A 27 -1.24 17.83 4.74
N ASN A 28 -1.04 16.90 5.67
CA ASN A 28 -0.46 17.18 6.97
C ASN A 28 1.08 17.04 7.04
N CYS A 29 1.74 16.76 5.91
CA CYS A 29 3.19 16.60 5.88
C CYS A 29 3.86 17.96 6.01
N VAL A 30 4.94 18.03 6.78
CA VAL A 30 5.72 19.23 7.08
C VAL A 30 7.16 19.16 6.58
N GLY A 31 7.62 17.98 6.15
CA GLY A 31 8.97 17.80 5.61
C GLY A 31 10.06 18.04 6.65
N ALA A 32 9.83 17.60 7.88
CA ALA A 32 10.70 17.79 9.02
C ALA A 32 12.05 17.09 8.82
N ALA A 33 13.13 17.81 9.11
CA ALA A 33 14.48 17.27 9.19
C ALA A 33 14.86 16.80 10.60
N THR A 34 14.08 17.20 11.62
CA THR A 34 14.31 16.86 13.04
C THR A 34 12.99 16.52 13.73
N PRO A 35 13.02 15.73 14.82
CA PRO A 35 11.80 15.34 15.53
C PRO A 35 10.96 16.53 16.02
N ASP A 36 11.61 17.61 16.46
CA ASP A 36 10.92 18.85 16.90
C ASP A 36 10.13 19.51 15.76
N GLY A 37 10.52 19.27 14.51
CA GLY A 37 9.85 19.77 13.32
C GLY A 37 8.54 19.05 12.97
N LEU A 38 8.35 17.81 13.43
CA LEU A 38 7.26 16.91 12.99
C LEU A 38 5.84 17.44 13.24
N ARG A 39 5.67 18.46 14.11
CA ARG A 39 4.36 19.05 14.45
C ARG A 39 4.34 20.58 14.43
N SER A 40 5.41 21.20 13.94
CA SER A 40 5.60 22.66 14.00
C SER A 40 5.90 23.29 12.64
N GLY A 41 6.31 22.49 11.65
CA GLY A 41 6.58 22.98 10.30
C GLY A 41 5.31 23.39 9.52
N ALA A 42 5.53 24.12 8.44
CA ALA A 42 4.46 24.43 7.48
C ALA A 42 4.01 23.15 6.76
N ARG A 43 2.69 22.96 6.68
CA ARG A 43 2.06 21.79 6.06
C ARG A 43 2.08 21.87 4.52
N ASP A 44 1.37 20.96 3.86
CA ASP A 44 1.16 20.95 2.41
C ASP A 44 2.45 20.73 1.61
N ARG A 45 3.26 19.76 2.07
CA ARG A 45 4.51 19.38 1.40
C ARG A 45 4.28 18.34 0.32
N PRO A 46 5.16 18.26 -0.71
CA PRO A 46 5.10 17.18 -1.69
C PRO A 46 5.45 15.84 -1.04
N LEU A 47 5.31 14.76 -1.82
CA LEU A 47 5.61 13.40 -1.35
C LEU A 47 7.01 13.27 -0.74
N ASP A 48 8.01 13.99 -1.27
CA ASP A 48 9.37 13.98 -0.72
C ASP A 48 9.43 14.52 0.72
N GLY A 49 8.58 15.50 1.05
CA GLY A 49 8.37 16.01 2.41
C GLY A 49 7.64 14.99 3.29
N CYS A 50 6.58 14.35 2.80
CA CYS A 50 5.92 13.27 3.54
C CYS A 50 6.88 12.12 3.88
N LEU A 51 7.73 11.73 2.93
CA LEU A 51 8.77 10.72 3.15
C LEU A 51 9.86 11.19 4.11
N ALA A 52 10.18 12.50 4.13
CA ALA A 52 11.08 13.08 5.12
C ALA A 52 10.49 13.02 6.53
N ASP A 53 9.19 13.29 6.70
CA ASP A 53 8.51 13.14 8.00
C ASP A 53 8.55 11.69 8.49
N LEU A 54 8.24 10.74 7.61
CA LEU A 54 8.31 9.30 7.92
C LEU A 54 9.73 8.89 8.31
N ARG A 55 10.75 9.40 7.62
CA ARG A 55 12.16 9.16 7.94
C ARG A 55 12.49 9.67 9.33
N THR A 56 12.21 10.95 9.59
CA THR A 56 12.50 11.64 10.84
C THR A 56 11.77 10.98 12.02
N TRP A 57 10.50 10.62 11.85
CA TRP A 57 9.75 9.89 12.85
C TRP A 57 10.35 8.49 13.11
N SER A 58 10.71 7.76 12.07
CA SER A 58 11.31 6.42 12.21
C SER A 58 12.66 6.46 12.92
N ASP A 59 13.50 7.46 12.62
CA ASP A 59 14.80 7.65 13.29
C ASP A 59 14.63 7.96 14.80
N ALA A 60 13.58 8.69 15.18
CA ALA A 60 13.26 8.94 16.58
C ALA A 60 12.57 7.76 17.29
N ASN A 61 12.16 6.72 16.56
CA ASN A 61 11.43 5.57 17.09
C ASN A 61 12.09 4.25 16.62
N PRO A 62 13.34 3.97 17.02
CA PRO A 62 14.03 2.75 16.60
C PRO A 62 13.23 1.51 17.02
N GLY A 63 13.11 0.54 16.11
CA GLY A 63 12.33 -0.68 16.37
C GLY A 63 10.81 -0.47 16.41
N HIS A 64 10.28 0.64 15.87
CA HIS A 64 8.85 0.85 15.75
C HIS A 64 8.15 -0.34 15.05
N ARG A 65 6.85 -0.52 15.30
CA ARG A 65 6.06 -1.54 14.58
C ARG A 65 6.20 -1.39 13.06
N PRO A 66 6.13 -2.47 12.27
CA PRO A 66 6.07 -2.33 10.82
C PRO A 66 4.87 -1.49 10.39
N ILE A 67 5.09 -0.57 9.46
CA ILE A 67 4.05 0.31 8.91
C ILE A 67 3.90 0.02 7.43
N LEU A 68 2.71 -0.46 7.04
CA LEU A 68 2.29 -0.52 5.65
C LEU A 68 1.84 0.87 5.20
N LEU A 69 2.51 1.40 4.19
CA LEU A 69 2.16 2.61 3.45
C LEU A 69 1.40 2.18 2.18
N LYS A 70 0.19 2.69 2.03
CA LYS A 70 -0.61 2.58 0.82
C LYS A 70 -0.45 3.87 0.02
N PHE A 71 -0.06 3.77 -1.24
CA PHE A 71 -0.13 4.90 -2.16
C PHE A 71 -1.20 4.62 -3.20
N GLU A 72 -2.23 5.46 -3.23
CA GLU A 72 -3.16 5.54 -4.35
C GLU A 72 -2.58 6.52 -5.37
N MET A 73 -2.20 6.02 -6.54
CA MET A 73 -1.66 6.85 -7.62
C MET A 73 -2.83 7.45 -8.39
N LYS A 74 -3.39 8.56 -7.88
CA LYS A 74 -4.68 9.13 -8.32
C LYS A 74 -4.84 9.18 -9.84
N ASP A 75 -3.80 9.64 -10.54
CA ASP A 75 -3.71 9.87 -11.98
C ASP A 75 -2.72 8.93 -12.69
N GLY A 76 -2.35 7.81 -12.07
CA GLY A 76 -1.36 6.88 -12.61
C GLY A 76 0.07 7.41 -12.55
N PHE A 77 1.00 6.66 -13.12
CA PHE A 77 2.38 7.11 -13.31
C PHE A 77 2.51 8.04 -14.53
N ASN A 78 3.54 8.89 -14.52
CA ASN A 78 3.89 9.77 -15.64
C ASN A 78 5.37 9.62 -16.00
N ALA A 79 5.73 8.49 -16.59
CA ALA A 79 7.11 8.19 -16.98
C ALA A 79 7.70 9.23 -17.93
N VAL A 80 6.91 9.74 -18.90
CA VAL A 80 7.33 10.79 -19.84
C VAL A 80 7.69 12.08 -19.11
N GLY A 81 6.97 12.42 -18.05
CA GLY A 81 7.24 13.56 -17.17
C GLY A 81 8.30 13.31 -16.10
N GLY A 82 9.00 12.17 -16.13
CA GLY A 82 10.02 11.81 -15.13
C GLY A 82 9.45 11.34 -13.78
N ARG A 83 8.19 10.87 -13.77
CA ARG A 83 7.47 10.37 -12.60
C ARG A 83 6.89 8.99 -12.87
N GLY A 84 7.71 8.11 -13.42
CA GLY A 84 7.41 6.69 -13.57
C GLY A 84 7.88 5.85 -12.38
N PRO A 85 7.70 4.51 -12.43
CA PRO A 85 8.11 3.57 -11.38
C PRO A 85 9.56 3.76 -10.90
N ALA A 86 10.53 3.87 -11.82
CA ALA A 86 11.93 4.06 -11.45
C ALA A 86 12.20 5.38 -10.70
N ALA A 87 11.46 6.45 -11.03
CA ALA A 87 11.59 7.73 -10.33
C ALA A 87 10.95 7.69 -8.94
N PHE A 88 9.85 6.95 -8.79
CA PHE A 88 9.24 6.67 -7.49
C PHE A 88 10.21 5.90 -6.59
N ASP A 89 10.79 4.81 -7.10
CA ASP A 89 11.77 4.01 -6.37
C ASP A 89 13.00 4.82 -5.96
N ALA A 90 13.54 5.65 -6.86
CA ALA A 90 14.66 6.53 -6.56
C ALA A 90 14.32 7.53 -5.44
N LEU A 91 13.13 8.12 -5.45
CA LEU A 91 12.67 9.04 -4.40
C LEU A 91 12.54 8.33 -3.06
N VAL A 92 11.89 7.16 -3.03
CA VAL A 92 11.71 6.36 -1.80
C VAL A 92 13.07 5.90 -1.26
N ALA A 93 13.96 5.40 -2.11
CA ALA A 93 15.30 4.98 -1.73
C ALA A 93 16.12 6.15 -1.17
N ALA A 94 16.02 7.35 -1.77
CA ALA A 94 16.74 8.53 -1.29
C ALA A 94 16.26 8.98 0.10
N ARG A 95 14.96 8.85 0.42
CA ARG A 95 14.39 9.31 1.69
C ARG A 95 14.42 8.24 2.79
N LEU A 96 13.91 7.05 2.50
CA LEU A 96 13.73 5.98 3.47
C LEU A 96 14.88 4.96 3.44
N GLY A 97 15.59 4.82 2.32
CA GLY A 97 16.78 3.97 2.20
C GLY A 97 16.50 2.52 2.59
N GLN A 98 17.28 2.03 3.56
CA GLN A 98 17.13 0.68 4.09
C GLN A 98 15.91 0.53 5.00
N LYS A 99 15.18 1.58 5.38
CA LYS A 99 13.98 1.42 6.22
C LYS A 99 12.81 0.77 5.48
N VAL A 100 12.89 0.61 4.17
CA VAL A 100 11.86 -0.07 3.37
C VAL A 100 12.22 -1.54 3.25
N TYR A 101 11.27 -2.42 3.58
CA TYR A 101 11.34 -3.83 3.22
C TYR A 101 10.87 -4.00 1.77
N ARG A 102 11.79 -4.43 0.90
CA ARG A 102 11.67 -4.36 -0.57
C ARG A 102 11.22 -5.68 -1.22
N PRO A 103 10.70 -5.65 -2.45
CA PRO A 103 10.41 -6.83 -3.25
C PRO A 103 11.58 -7.82 -3.35
N ALA A 104 12.81 -7.35 -3.52
CA ALA A 104 13.98 -8.23 -3.57
C ALA A 104 14.22 -9.01 -2.27
N GLU A 105 13.91 -8.42 -1.11
CA GLU A 105 14.03 -9.09 0.19
C GLU A 105 12.96 -10.20 0.32
N LEU A 106 11.73 -9.94 -0.17
CA LEU A 106 10.72 -10.98 -0.26
C LEU A 106 11.13 -12.06 -1.25
N ALA A 107 11.56 -11.72 -2.46
CA ALA A 107 11.99 -12.67 -3.47
C ALA A 107 13.14 -13.56 -2.97
N ALA A 108 14.16 -12.99 -2.33
CA ALA A 108 15.32 -13.69 -1.77
C ALA A 108 15.90 -14.80 -2.68
N GLY A 109 16.00 -14.53 -3.99
CA GLY A 109 16.54 -15.47 -4.98
C GLY A 109 15.51 -16.39 -5.64
N HIS A 110 14.25 -16.40 -5.22
CA HIS A 110 13.17 -16.99 -5.99
C HIS A 110 12.92 -16.23 -7.29
N ARG A 111 12.28 -16.90 -8.25
CA ARG A 111 12.02 -16.34 -9.59
C ARG A 111 11.14 -15.09 -9.55
N ASP A 112 10.16 -15.08 -8.66
CA ASP A 112 9.14 -14.05 -8.54
C ASP A 112 8.58 -13.98 -7.12
N LEU A 113 7.73 -12.98 -6.85
CA LEU A 113 7.19 -12.75 -5.51
C LEU A 113 6.17 -13.82 -5.11
N ASP A 114 5.37 -14.34 -6.06
CA ASP A 114 4.39 -15.39 -5.84
C ASP A 114 5.04 -16.69 -5.35
N GLU A 115 6.10 -17.12 -6.03
CA GLU A 115 6.87 -18.29 -5.65
C GLU A 115 7.47 -18.10 -4.26
N ALA A 116 8.08 -16.94 -3.99
CA ALA A 116 8.71 -16.65 -2.72
C ALA A 116 7.72 -16.66 -1.55
N VAL A 117 6.61 -15.93 -1.66
CA VAL A 117 5.64 -15.81 -0.56
C VAL A 117 4.95 -17.14 -0.28
N ARG A 118 4.72 -17.97 -1.31
CA ARG A 118 4.12 -19.30 -1.13
C ARG A 118 5.11 -20.32 -0.57
N ALA A 119 6.40 -20.17 -0.86
CA ALA A 119 7.43 -21.08 -0.38
C ALA A 119 7.83 -20.81 1.08
N LYS A 120 7.99 -19.53 1.45
CA LYS A 120 8.54 -19.15 2.77
C LYS A 120 7.71 -18.14 3.56
N GLY A 121 6.64 -17.58 2.98
CA GLY A 121 5.85 -16.54 3.61
C GLY A 121 6.55 -15.19 3.72
N TRP A 122 5.98 -14.32 4.55
CA TRP A 122 6.56 -13.04 4.93
C TRP A 122 7.44 -13.22 6.19
N PRO A 123 8.43 -12.33 6.41
CA PRO A 123 9.13 -12.29 7.69
C PRO A 123 8.16 -12.07 8.86
N SER A 124 8.57 -12.51 10.05
CA SER A 124 7.82 -12.23 11.27
C SER A 124 7.70 -10.72 11.51
N ARG A 125 6.68 -10.32 12.27
CA ARG A 125 6.48 -8.90 12.63
C ARG A 125 7.66 -8.31 13.39
N SER A 126 8.36 -9.13 14.19
CA SER A 126 9.58 -8.74 14.89
C SER A 126 10.76 -8.51 13.95
N GLU A 127 10.91 -9.32 12.90
CA GLU A 127 11.93 -9.11 11.87
C GLU A 127 11.66 -7.85 11.04
N LEU A 128 10.41 -7.41 10.96
CA LEU A 128 10.00 -6.17 10.30
C LEU A 128 10.00 -4.94 11.24
N ALA A 129 10.53 -5.05 12.46
CA ALA A 129 10.65 -3.91 13.36
C ALA A 129 11.51 -2.79 12.75
N GLY A 130 11.04 -1.55 12.84
CA GLY A 130 11.67 -0.36 12.23
C GLY A 130 11.52 -0.27 10.71
N ARG A 131 10.68 -1.12 10.09
CA ARG A 131 10.51 -1.17 8.63
C ARG A 131 9.20 -0.54 8.16
N PHE A 132 9.24 0.01 6.97
CA PHE A 132 8.09 0.35 6.14
C PHE A 132 7.92 -0.70 5.04
N LEU A 133 6.67 -1.02 4.72
CA LEU A 133 6.31 -1.76 3.51
C LEU A 133 5.47 -0.82 2.67
N ILE A 134 5.60 -0.88 1.35
CA ILE A 134 4.88 0.02 0.45
C ILE A 134 4.07 -0.82 -0.52
N HIS A 135 2.78 -0.52 -0.66
CA HIS A 135 2.00 -1.02 -1.79
C HIS A 135 1.35 0.11 -2.58
N LEU A 136 1.17 -0.15 -3.88
CA LEU A 136 0.60 0.78 -4.84
C LEU A 136 -0.73 0.21 -5.34
N ILE A 137 -1.74 1.07 -5.43
CA ILE A 137 -2.98 0.77 -6.16
C ILE A 137 -3.19 1.82 -7.25
N PRO A 138 -3.90 1.45 -8.34
CA PRO A 138 -4.42 2.43 -9.27
C PRO A 138 -5.36 3.42 -8.57
N GLY A 139 -5.36 4.65 -9.03
CA GLY A 139 -6.20 5.71 -8.48
C GLY A 139 -7.48 5.98 -9.26
N THR A 140 -8.42 6.63 -8.60
CA THR A 140 -9.76 6.86 -9.16
C THR A 140 -9.79 7.62 -10.49
N VAL A 141 -8.79 8.46 -10.81
CA VAL A 141 -8.77 9.23 -12.06
C VAL A 141 -8.24 8.40 -13.23
N GLU A 142 -7.19 7.60 -13.03
CA GLU A 142 -6.73 6.66 -14.06
C GLU A 142 -7.80 5.62 -14.37
N GLU A 143 -8.53 5.13 -13.35
CA GLU A 143 -9.61 4.16 -13.55
C GLU A 143 -10.78 4.70 -14.39
N GLY A 144 -11.00 6.02 -14.34
CA GLY A 144 -12.01 6.71 -15.14
C GLY A 144 -11.55 7.12 -16.54
N ASN A 145 -10.27 6.94 -16.88
CA ASN A 145 -9.70 7.41 -18.15
C ASN A 145 -9.77 6.32 -19.24
N PRO A 146 -10.60 6.47 -20.28
CA PRO A 146 -10.75 5.44 -21.33
C PRO A 146 -9.52 5.33 -22.25
N PHE A 147 -8.58 6.28 -22.19
CA PHE A 147 -7.36 6.28 -22.98
C PHE A 147 -6.15 5.75 -22.21
N ASP A 148 -6.28 5.55 -20.91
CA ASP A 148 -5.23 4.95 -20.09
C ASP A 148 -5.44 3.43 -20.02
N THR A 149 -4.53 2.69 -20.65
CA THR A 149 -4.57 1.23 -20.71
C THR A 149 -3.41 0.60 -19.92
N LEU A 150 -2.57 1.42 -19.30
CA LEU A 150 -1.41 1.02 -18.52
C LEU A 150 -1.52 1.63 -17.13
N TRP A 151 -2.48 1.11 -16.36
CA TRP A 151 -2.67 1.53 -14.99
C TRP A 151 -1.45 1.20 -14.11
N THR A 152 -1.37 1.92 -12.98
CA THR A 152 -0.30 1.84 -11.98
C THR A 152 0.12 0.42 -11.64
N ASP A 153 -0.86 -0.47 -11.46
CA ASP A 153 -0.64 -1.86 -11.09
C ASP A 153 0.14 -2.61 -12.18
N ARG A 154 -0.30 -2.50 -13.44
CA ARG A 154 0.33 -3.11 -14.60
C ARG A 154 1.69 -2.48 -14.91
N GLU A 155 1.82 -1.17 -14.81
CA GLU A 155 3.09 -0.47 -15.07
C GLU A 155 4.15 -0.90 -14.06
N TYR A 156 3.81 -0.90 -12.77
CA TYR A 156 4.78 -1.25 -11.74
C TYR A 156 5.08 -2.75 -11.70
N ALA A 157 4.12 -3.64 -11.97
CA ALA A 157 4.41 -5.07 -12.13
C ALA A 157 5.32 -5.37 -13.33
N THR A 158 5.15 -4.63 -14.43
CA THR A 158 6.06 -4.69 -15.59
C THR A 158 7.47 -4.26 -15.19
N HIS A 159 7.58 -3.14 -14.46
CA HIS A 159 8.85 -2.67 -13.91
C HIS A 159 9.53 -3.70 -13.00
N LEU A 160 8.79 -4.36 -12.09
CA LEU A 160 9.35 -5.42 -11.25
C LEU A 160 9.89 -6.60 -12.06
N ARG A 161 9.11 -7.10 -13.02
CA ARG A 161 9.52 -8.19 -13.92
C ARG A 161 10.80 -7.83 -14.67
N ASP A 162 10.85 -6.63 -15.24
CA ASP A 162 11.97 -6.19 -16.08
C ASP A 162 13.22 -5.92 -15.23
N LEU A 163 13.07 -5.39 -14.01
CA LEU A 163 14.17 -5.28 -13.05
C LEU A 163 14.70 -6.66 -12.65
N ALA A 164 13.83 -7.63 -12.38
CA ALA A 164 14.24 -8.99 -12.03
C ALA A 164 14.99 -9.67 -13.18
N ALA A 165 14.49 -9.56 -14.41
CA ALA A 165 15.17 -10.07 -15.60
C ALA A 165 16.55 -9.42 -15.81
N GLY A 166 16.71 -8.16 -15.40
CA GLY A 166 17.99 -7.45 -15.42
C GLY A 166 18.86 -7.64 -14.18
N GLY A 167 18.45 -8.44 -13.19
CA GLY A 167 19.19 -8.63 -11.93
C GLY A 167 19.26 -7.38 -11.03
N ARG A 168 18.26 -6.49 -11.12
CA ARG A 168 18.20 -5.19 -10.41
C ARG A 168 16.95 -5.04 -9.52
N LEU A 169 16.34 -6.15 -9.12
CA LEU A 169 15.11 -6.13 -8.31
C LEU A 169 15.31 -5.40 -6.96
N ASP A 170 16.54 -5.31 -6.46
CA ASP A 170 16.94 -4.60 -5.24
C ASP A 170 16.69 -3.08 -5.30
N SER A 171 16.57 -2.51 -6.50
CA SER A 171 16.20 -1.12 -6.71
C SER A 171 14.70 -0.84 -6.50
N ALA A 172 13.84 -1.87 -6.58
CA ALA A 172 12.41 -1.70 -6.37
C ALA A 172 12.06 -1.47 -4.89
N THR A 173 11.03 -0.65 -4.63
CA THR A 173 10.68 -0.24 -3.27
C THR A 173 9.24 -0.55 -2.86
N ALA A 174 8.38 -0.98 -3.79
CA ALA A 174 6.97 -1.20 -3.54
C ALA A 174 6.44 -2.51 -4.11
N PHE A 175 5.27 -2.92 -3.63
CA PHE A 175 4.52 -4.06 -4.12
C PHE A 175 3.28 -3.56 -4.86
N PRO A 176 3.09 -3.84 -6.16
CA PRO A 176 1.85 -3.50 -6.82
C PRO A 176 0.74 -4.40 -6.27
N ALA A 177 -0.42 -3.82 -6.00
CA ALA A 177 -1.58 -4.54 -5.51
C ALA A 177 -2.65 -4.67 -6.59
N VAL A 178 -3.32 -5.83 -6.62
CA VAL A 178 -4.55 -5.96 -7.41
C VAL A 178 -5.66 -5.24 -6.66
N HIS A 179 -6.15 -4.14 -7.23
CA HIS A 179 -7.21 -3.33 -6.63
C HIS A 179 -8.61 -3.82 -7.04
N HIS A 180 -9.62 -3.62 -6.21
CA HIS A 180 -10.98 -4.21 -6.34
C HIS A 180 -11.06 -5.69 -6.01
N ALA A 181 -12.05 -6.03 -5.19
CA ALA A 181 -12.34 -7.40 -4.80
C ALA A 181 -12.98 -8.16 -5.96
N GLU A 182 -12.44 -9.34 -6.30
CA GLU A 182 -13.00 -10.23 -7.31
C GLU A 182 -12.85 -11.68 -6.87
N ALA A 183 -13.79 -12.54 -7.27
CA ALA A 183 -13.78 -13.97 -6.99
C ALA A 183 -12.68 -14.71 -7.80
N GLY A 184 -12.11 -15.75 -7.18
CA GLY A 184 -11.04 -16.56 -7.79
C GLY A 184 -9.67 -15.91 -7.67
N ASP A 185 -8.80 -16.14 -8.65
CA ASP A 185 -7.53 -15.41 -8.77
C ASP A 185 -7.77 -14.14 -9.61
N PRO A 186 -7.83 -12.94 -9.01
CA PRO A 186 -8.18 -11.70 -9.71
C PRO A 186 -7.12 -11.30 -10.74
N ARG A 187 -5.91 -11.89 -10.67
CA ARG A 187 -4.83 -11.63 -11.63
C ARG A 187 -5.10 -12.25 -13.00
N VAL A 188 -5.90 -13.33 -13.07
CA VAL A 188 -6.12 -14.11 -14.29
C VAL A 188 -6.96 -13.34 -15.30
N ARG A 189 -8.03 -12.69 -14.85
CA ARG A 189 -8.91 -11.92 -15.74
C ARG A 189 -8.35 -10.55 -16.06
N ARG A 190 -7.72 -9.90 -15.08
CA ARG A 190 -7.23 -8.53 -15.22
C ARG A 190 -5.96 -8.40 -16.06
N TYR A 191 -5.03 -9.35 -15.94
CA TYR A 191 -3.75 -9.28 -16.66
C TYR A 191 -3.68 -10.38 -17.71
N SER A 192 -3.91 -10.01 -18.97
CA SER A 192 -3.78 -10.92 -20.11
C SER A 192 -2.34 -11.42 -20.30
N ASP A 193 -1.34 -10.58 -20.01
CA ASP A 193 0.06 -10.99 -19.89
C ASP A 193 0.28 -11.79 -18.60
N ALA A 194 0.37 -13.12 -18.75
CA ALA A 194 0.58 -14.03 -17.64
C ALA A 194 1.92 -13.83 -16.92
N SER A 195 2.91 -13.20 -17.55
CA SER A 195 4.23 -12.94 -16.92
C SER A 195 4.17 -11.89 -15.82
N LEU A 196 3.11 -11.07 -15.76
CA LEU A 196 2.93 -10.04 -14.74
C LEU A 196 2.32 -10.59 -13.44
N ARG A 197 1.47 -11.61 -13.56
CA ARG A 197 0.67 -12.15 -12.44
C ARG A 197 1.52 -12.54 -11.22
N PRO A 198 2.70 -13.19 -11.35
CA PRO A 198 3.51 -13.59 -10.21
C PRO A 198 4.14 -12.44 -9.41
N TRP A 199 4.03 -11.19 -9.89
CA TRP A 199 4.53 -9.99 -9.20
C TRP A 199 3.48 -9.36 -8.28
N PHE A 200 2.26 -9.91 -8.26
CA PHE A 200 1.18 -9.46 -7.38
C PHE A 200 0.97 -10.44 -6.23
N VAL A 201 1.34 -10.00 -5.03
CA VAL A 201 1.18 -10.73 -3.76
C VAL A 201 0.43 -9.90 -2.70
N VAL A 202 -0.09 -8.74 -3.10
CA VAL A 202 -0.92 -7.82 -2.32
C VAL A 202 -2.23 -7.60 -3.07
N PHE A 203 -3.34 -7.61 -2.34
CA PHE A 203 -4.68 -7.45 -2.86
C PHE A 203 -5.42 -6.44 -1.99
N ASP A 204 -6.09 -5.47 -2.61
CA ASP A 204 -6.77 -4.36 -1.93
C ASP A 204 -8.18 -4.22 -2.49
N GLY A 205 -9.20 -4.28 -1.63
CA GLY A 205 -10.59 -4.13 -2.07
C GLY A 205 -11.56 -3.87 -0.93
N ASP A 206 -12.79 -3.52 -1.30
CA ASP A 206 -13.85 -3.21 -0.33
C ASP A 206 -14.16 -4.41 0.57
N ALA A 207 -14.14 -4.18 1.88
CA ALA A 207 -14.39 -5.21 2.87
C ALA A 207 -15.77 -5.88 2.71
N SER A 208 -16.78 -5.12 2.28
CA SER A 208 -18.15 -5.64 2.10
C SER A 208 -18.21 -6.64 0.95
N ALA A 209 -17.48 -6.39 -0.15
CA ALA A 209 -17.39 -7.33 -1.26
C ALA A 209 -16.73 -8.65 -0.84
N TYR A 210 -15.67 -8.59 -0.04
CA TYR A 210 -15.06 -9.80 0.54
C TYR A 210 -15.94 -10.54 1.55
N ARG A 211 -17.03 -9.90 2.02
CA ARG A 211 -17.93 -10.45 3.04
C ARG A 211 -19.32 -10.80 2.52
N ASP A 212 -19.60 -10.58 1.24
CA ASP A 212 -20.91 -10.88 0.63
C ASP A 212 -21.14 -12.39 0.40
N GLY A 213 -20.10 -13.21 0.55
CA GLY A 213 -20.13 -14.66 0.38
C GLY A 213 -19.75 -15.16 -1.01
N SER A 214 -19.44 -14.27 -1.96
CA SER A 214 -19.07 -14.60 -3.33
C SER A 214 -17.57 -14.84 -3.55
N ILE A 215 -16.72 -14.37 -2.62
CA ILE A 215 -15.26 -14.47 -2.71
C ILE A 215 -14.72 -15.39 -1.61
N ASP A 216 -14.02 -16.47 -1.98
CA ASP A 216 -13.31 -17.33 -1.02
C ASP A 216 -12.01 -16.69 -0.57
N THR A 217 -12.05 -15.97 0.56
CA THR A 217 -10.88 -15.26 1.09
C THR A 217 -9.81 -16.19 1.68
N ARG A 218 -10.09 -17.48 1.87
CA ARG A 218 -9.07 -18.46 2.29
C ARG A 218 -7.98 -18.62 1.25
N TRP A 219 -8.31 -18.41 -0.03
CA TRP A 219 -7.35 -18.46 -1.13
C TRP A 219 -6.14 -17.55 -0.89
N TYR A 220 -6.37 -16.34 -0.38
CA TYR A 220 -5.30 -15.39 -0.04
C TYR A 220 -4.48 -15.85 1.18
N MET A 221 -5.14 -16.41 2.20
CA MET A 221 -4.48 -16.89 3.42
C MET A 221 -3.56 -18.07 3.14
N GLU A 222 -4.06 -19.08 2.43
CA GLU A 222 -3.32 -20.32 2.11
C GLU A 222 -2.08 -20.06 1.25
N ARG A 223 -2.04 -18.93 0.53
CA ARG A 223 -0.93 -18.53 -0.33
C ARG A 223 -0.02 -17.48 0.30
N GLY A 224 -0.31 -17.06 1.54
CA GLY A 224 0.47 -16.05 2.24
C GLY A 224 0.33 -14.63 1.67
N TYR A 225 -0.66 -14.36 0.82
CA TYR A 225 -0.85 -13.04 0.23
C TYR A 225 -1.39 -12.03 1.25
N LEU A 226 -0.99 -10.77 1.12
CA LEU A 226 -1.57 -9.69 1.91
C LEU A 226 -2.94 -9.32 1.33
N LEU A 227 -3.95 -9.30 2.18
CA LEU A 227 -5.32 -8.91 1.84
C LEU A 227 -5.72 -7.66 2.64
N VAL A 228 -5.79 -6.51 1.98
CA VAL A 228 -6.23 -5.24 2.55
C VAL A 228 -7.73 -5.10 2.31
N MET A 229 -8.51 -5.06 3.39
CA MET A 229 -9.95 -4.86 3.34
C MET A 229 -10.26 -3.40 3.72
N THR A 230 -10.63 -2.60 2.71
CA THR A 230 -10.92 -1.17 2.85
C THR A 230 -12.38 -0.92 3.19
N SER A 231 -12.72 0.31 3.60
CA SER A 231 -14.09 0.69 3.97
C SER A 231 -14.73 -0.25 5.00
N ALA A 232 -13.94 -0.71 5.96
CA ALA A 232 -14.32 -1.77 6.90
C ALA A 232 -15.65 -1.51 7.61
N HIS A 233 -15.96 -0.24 7.90
CA HIS A 233 -17.19 0.22 8.54
C HIS A 233 -18.47 -0.10 7.74
N ARG A 234 -18.39 -0.28 6.41
CA ARG A 234 -19.55 -0.56 5.54
C ARG A 234 -20.06 -2.00 5.61
N VAL A 235 -19.23 -2.94 6.10
CA VAL A 235 -19.63 -4.34 6.26
C VAL A 235 -20.90 -4.41 7.12
N PRO A 236 -21.98 -5.07 6.66
CA PRO A 236 -23.22 -5.15 7.43
C PRO A 236 -23.06 -5.91 8.76
N PRO A 237 -23.72 -5.47 9.86
CA PRO A 237 -24.41 -4.19 9.99
C PRO A 237 -23.40 -3.03 9.99
N ALA A 238 -23.65 -1.98 9.20
CA ALA A 238 -22.71 -0.88 9.08
C ALA A 238 -22.54 -0.14 10.41
N ILE A 239 -21.32 0.33 10.67
CA ILE A 239 -20.96 1.19 11.81
C ILE A 239 -20.45 2.52 11.30
N ASP A 240 -20.27 3.50 12.18
CA ASP A 240 -19.74 4.80 11.79
C ASP A 240 -18.30 4.67 11.24
N GLY A 241 -18.02 5.36 10.13
CA GLY A 241 -16.73 5.28 9.45
C GLY A 241 -15.59 6.00 10.16
N ARG A 242 -15.90 6.90 11.11
CA ARG A 242 -14.93 7.79 11.76
C ARG A 242 -14.98 7.71 13.29
N ASN A 243 -16.17 7.67 13.86
CA ASN A 243 -16.44 7.73 15.29
C ASN A 243 -17.35 6.57 15.77
N PRO A 244 -17.09 5.29 15.43
CA PRO A 244 -17.80 4.20 16.08
C PRO A 244 -17.39 4.11 17.55
N THR A 245 -18.11 3.32 18.34
CA THR A 245 -17.59 2.91 19.65
C THR A 245 -16.35 2.04 19.46
N GLU A 246 -15.45 2.04 20.45
CA GLU A 246 -14.27 1.15 20.45
C GLU A 246 -14.67 -0.32 20.31
N ALA A 247 -15.73 -0.75 21.01
CA ALA A 247 -16.25 -2.12 20.94
C ALA A 247 -16.70 -2.50 19.53
N GLN A 248 -17.49 -1.64 18.85
CA GLN A 248 -17.93 -1.88 17.47
C GLN A 248 -16.74 -2.02 16.50
N ALA A 249 -15.73 -1.16 16.65
CA ALA A 249 -14.57 -1.18 15.79
C ALA A 249 -13.71 -2.43 16.03
N LEU A 250 -13.49 -2.82 17.29
CA LEU A 250 -12.77 -4.05 17.63
C LEU A 250 -13.50 -5.31 17.14
N GLU A 251 -14.82 -5.35 17.28
CA GLU A 251 -15.65 -6.43 16.74
C GLU A 251 -15.51 -6.51 15.21
N ARG A 252 -15.52 -5.36 14.52
CA ARG A 252 -15.28 -5.30 13.07
C ARG A 252 -13.88 -5.79 12.69
N VAL A 253 -12.85 -5.43 13.46
CA VAL A 253 -11.49 -5.96 13.24
C VAL A 253 -11.47 -7.48 13.40
N GLY A 254 -12.06 -8.02 14.47
CA GLY A 254 -12.14 -9.46 14.71
C GLY A 254 -12.87 -10.21 13.59
N LEU A 255 -14.01 -9.69 13.15
CA LEU A 255 -14.79 -10.23 12.02
C LEU A 255 -13.93 -10.34 10.75
N LEU A 256 -13.22 -9.28 10.38
CA LEU A 256 -12.44 -9.24 9.14
C LEU A 256 -11.14 -10.01 9.26
N ALA A 257 -10.52 -10.07 10.44
CA ALA A 257 -9.38 -10.94 10.70
C ALA A 257 -9.75 -12.42 10.53
N ALA A 258 -10.91 -12.85 11.07
CA ALA A 258 -11.44 -14.21 10.86
C ALA A 258 -11.76 -14.48 9.38
N ALA A 259 -12.17 -13.45 8.63
CA ALA A 259 -12.35 -13.52 7.18
C ALA A 259 -11.03 -13.46 6.39
N GLY A 260 -9.87 -13.47 7.04
CA GLY A 260 -8.57 -13.52 6.39
C GLY A 260 -8.00 -12.18 5.93
N ALA A 261 -8.49 -11.05 6.45
CA ALA A 261 -7.85 -9.75 6.25
C ALA A 261 -6.44 -9.74 6.88
N SER A 262 -5.47 -9.18 6.16
CA SER A 262 -4.16 -8.83 6.69
C SER A 262 -4.16 -7.42 7.28
N VAL A 263 -4.93 -6.51 6.68
CA VAL A 263 -5.13 -5.14 7.12
C VAL A 263 -6.60 -4.79 6.98
N VAL A 264 -7.12 -4.07 7.97
CA VAL A 264 -8.47 -3.51 7.99
C VAL A 264 -8.33 -1.98 7.99
N SER A 265 -9.00 -1.27 7.10
CA SER A 265 -8.95 0.20 7.05
C SER A 265 -10.33 0.87 7.11
N ALA A 266 -10.35 2.00 7.83
CA ALA A 266 -11.44 2.96 7.98
C ALA A 266 -10.87 4.25 8.58
N ASP A 267 -11.69 5.29 8.74
CA ASP A 267 -11.27 6.61 9.22
C ASP A 267 -11.33 6.75 10.75
N TRP A 268 -11.07 5.67 11.49
CA TRP A 268 -11.17 5.61 12.96
C TRP A 268 -10.05 6.35 13.70
N VAL A 269 -9.69 7.55 13.22
CA VAL A 269 -8.56 8.37 13.69
C VAL A 269 -8.65 8.73 15.18
N GLY A 270 -9.86 8.72 15.76
CA GLY A 270 -10.12 8.97 17.18
C GLY A 270 -9.95 7.76 18.09
N LEU A 271 -9.62 6.57 17.57
CA LEU A 271 -9.54 5.31 18.31
C LEU A 271 -8.13 4.69 18.26
N PRO A 272 -7.12 5.30 18.91
CA PRO A 272 -5.73 4.84 18.81
C PRO A 272 -5.51 3.40 19.33
N SER A 273 -6.30 2.94 20.31
CA SER A 273 -6.29 1.55 20.79
C SER A 273 -6.69 0.56 19.69
N VAL A 274 -7.75 0.89 18.94
CA VAL A 274 -8.20 0.12 17.77
C VAL A 274 -7.14 0.16 16.66
N LEU A 275 -6.59 1.33 16.35
CA LEU A 275 -5.54 1.48 15.32
C LEU A 275 -4.24 0.73 15.66
N ALA A 276 -3.99 0.45 16.94
CA ALA A 276 -2.85 -0.34 17.41
C ALA A 276 -3.14 -1.85 17.48
N THR A 277 -4.38 -2.28 17.25
CA THR A 277 -4.80 -3.67 17.40
C THR A 277 -4.13 -4.58 16.37
N VAL A 278 -3.66 -5.74 16.86
CA VAL A 278 -3.09 -6.82 16.05
C VAL A 278 -3.65 -8.13 16.60
N VAL A 279 -4.26 -8.93 15.74
CA VAL A 279 -4.86 -10.22 16.09
C VAL A 279 -4.41 -11.30 15.09
N PRO A 280 -4.52 -12.59 15.43
CA PRO A 280 -4.32 -13.67 14.48
C PRO A 280 -5.24 -13.54 13.25
N ARG A 281 -4.71 -13.91 12.08
CA ARG A 281 -5.47 -13.94 10.82
C ARG A 281 -6.06 -15.32 10.62
N GLY A 282 -7.35 -15.41 10.32
CA GLY A 282 -8.06 -16.66 10.01
C GLY A 282 -8.80 -17.32 11.18
N GLY A 283 -8.77 -16.71 12.38
CA GLY A 283 -9.38 -17.27 13.60
C GLY A 283 -8.38 -18.03 14.46
#